data_AF-A0A147JXE1-F1
#
_entry.id   AF-A0A147JXE1-F1
#
_cell.length_a   1.000
_cell.length_b   1.000
_cell.length_c   1.000
_cell.angle_alpha   90.00
_cell.angle_beta   90.00
_cell.angle_gamma   90.00
#
_symmetry.space_group_name_H-M   'P 1'
#
loop_
_entity.id
_entity.type
_entity.pdbx_description
1 polymer ?
#
loop_
_entity_poly.entity_id
_entity_poly.type
_entity_poly.pdbx_seq_one_letter_code
_entity_poly.pdbx_strand_id
1 'polypeptide(L)'
;MDIIFFLGLVFGGAISWLLTHGYYRKASKEQAAISKKLSEEVRKIILEDPRDSLTVLDLNRLLNSKIIDKHRMNQGDPLPYKACPKCGSTDLARGEINRAYDNYFVISCKDCDWQDWTQ
;
A
#
# COMPACT_ATOMS: atom_id res chain seq x y z
N MET A 1 -28.81 -44.35 22.55
CA MET A 1 -28.07 -43.32 21.78
C MET A 1 -27.57 -44.00 20.53
N ASP A 2 -28.25 -43.77 19.42
CA ASP A 2 -28.12 -44.60 18.23
C ASP A 2 -26.82 -44.33 17.46
N ILE A 3 -26.20 -45.40 16.98
CA ILE A 3 -24.97 -45.43 16.16
C ILE A 3 -25.07 -44.46 14.95
N ILE A 4 -26.28 -44.26 14.44
CA ILE A 4 -26.61 -43.36 13.34
C ILE A 4 -26.25 -41.89 13.66
N PHE A 5 -26.41 -41.47 14.92
CA PHE A 5 -26.10 -40.11 15.34
C PHE A 5 -24.59 -39.83 15.31
N PHE A 6 -23.78 -40.78 15.79
CA PHE A 6 -22.32 -40.67 15.76
C PHE A 6 -21.76 -40.69 14.33
N LEU A 7 -22.32 -41.54 13.46
CA LEU A 7 -21.98 -41.55 12.03
C LEU A 7 -22.28 -40.21 11.35
N GLY A 8 -23.44 -39.61 11.65
CA GLY A 8 -23.79 -38.29 11.13
C GLY A 8 -22.82 -37.19 11.58
N LEU A 9 -22.38 -37.23 12.83
CA LEU A 9 -21.47 -36.23 13.40
C LEU A 9 -20.06 -36.32 12.80
N VAL A 10 -19.53 -37.54 12.64
CA VAL A 10 -18.24 -37.78 11.99
C VAL A 10 -18.28 -37.37 10.52
N PHE A 11 -19.35 -37.72 9.80
CA PHE A 11 -19.49 -37.39 8.38
C PHE A 11 -19.64 -35.89 8.15
N GLY A 12 -20.42 -35.21 9.00
CA GLY A 12 -20.54 -33.74 8.97
C GLY A 12 -19.21 -33.04 9.25
N GLY A 13 -18.45 -33.53 10.24
CA GLY A 13 -17.10 -33.02 10.54
C GLY A 13 -16.13 -33.21 9.38
N ALA A 14 -16.14 -34.38 8.74
CA ALA A 14 -15.29 -34.68 7.59
C ALA A 14 -15.59 -33.78 6.38
N ILE A 15 -16.86 -33.55 6.07
CA ILE A 15 -17.26 -32.64 4.97
C ILE A 15 -16.85 -31.20 5.26
N SER A 16 -17.12 -30.71 6.48
CA SER A 16 -16.74 -29.35 6.89
C SER A 16 -15.23 -29.13 6.81
N TRP A 17 -14.44 -30.11 7.28
CA TRP A 17 -12.99 -30.07 7.17
C TRP A 17 -12.52 -30.06 5.72
N LEU A 18 -13.11 -30.88 4.85
CA LEU A 18 -12.71 -31.00 3.46
C LEU A 18 -12.99 -29.72 2.66
N LEU A 19 -14.15 -29.08 2.89
CA LEU A 19 -14.48 -27.78 2.32
C LEU A 19 -13.53 -26.69 2.80
N THR A 20 -13.29 -26.64 4.12
CA THR A 20 -12.40 -25.66 4.75
C THR A 20 -10.97 -25.81 4.24
N HIS A 21 -10.44 -27.04 4.20
CA HIS A 21 -9.10 -27.34 3.71
C HIS A 21 -8.96 -27.00 2.21
N GLY A 22 -9.98 -27.30 1.41
CA GLY A 22 -10.02 -26.92 -0.01
C GLY A 22 -9.96 -25.41 -0.20
N TYR A 23 -10.75 -24.66 0.57
CA TYR A 23 -10.77 -23.20 0.54
C TYR A 23 -9.42 -22.60 0.92
N TYR A 24 -8.83 -23.03 2.05
CA TYR A 24 -7.51 -22.54 2.49
C TYR A 24 -6.40 -22.83 1.48
N ARG A 25 -6.42 -24.02 0.84
CA ARG A 25 -5.42 -24.37 -0.19
C ARG A 25 -5.55 -23.51 -1.45
N LYS A 26 -6.76 -23.07 -1.80
CA LYS A 26 -6.98 -22.15 -2.93
C LYS A 26 -6.56 -20.73 -2.56
N ALA A 27 -6.99 -20.24 -1.40
CA ALA A 27 -6.69 -18.89 -0.93
C ALA A 27 -5.17 -18.65 -0.80
N SER A 28 -4.41 -19.63 -0.32
CA SER A 28 -2.95 -19.51 -0.20
C SER A 28 -2.25 -19.35 -1.55
N LYS A 29 -2.73 -20.03 -2.61
CA LYS A 29 -2.22 -19.85 -3.97
C LYS A 29 -2.52 -18.48 -4.53
N GLU A 30 -3.72 -17.95 -4.28
CA GLU A 30 -4.13 -16.63 -4.73
C GLU A 30 -3.35 -15.52 -4.00
N GLN A 31 -3.14 -15.65 -2.69
CA GLN A 31 -2.29 -14.73 -1.93
C GLN A 31 -0.83 -14.78 -2.39
N ALA A 32 -0.29 -15.95 -2.74
CA ALA A 32 1.04 -16.07 -3.33
C ALA A 32 1.15 -15.35 -4.68
N ALA A 33 0.10 -15.41 -5.51
CA ALA A 33 0.06 -14.72 -6.79
C ALA A 33 -0.05 -13.19 -6.64
N ILE A 34 -0.82 -12.71 -5.66
CA ILE A 34 -0.96 -11.28 -5.35
C ILE A 34 0.34 -10.73 -4.74
N SER A 35 0.94 -11.44 -3.79
CA SER A 35 2.20 -11.02 -3.15
C SER A 35 3.37 -10.93 -4.14
N LYS A 36 3.39 -11.75 -5.20
CA LYS A 36 4.39 -11.66 -6.27
C LYS A 36 4.28 -10.37 -7.11
N LYS A 37 3.15 -9.66 -7.08
CA LYS A 37 2.96 -8.38 -7.78
C LYS A 37 3.43 -7.17 -6.96
N LEU A 38 3.68 -7.34 -5.67
CA LEU A 38 4.18 -6.28 -4.80
C LEU A 38 5.71 -6.24 -4.87
N SER A 39 6.30 -5.03 -4.85
CA SER A 39 7.76 -4.89 -4.79
C SER A 39 8.31 -5.44 -3.47
N GLU A 40 9.55 -5.94 -3.47
CA GLU A 40 10.19 -6.56 -2.30
C GLU A 40 10.21 -5.64 -1.07
N GLU A 41 10.33 -4.32 -1.27
CA GLU A 41 10.24 -3.34 -0.17
C GLU A 41 8.84 -3.29 0.47
N VAL A 42 7.78 -3.30 -0.33
CA VAL A 42 6.41 -3.27 0.19
C VAL A 42 6.07 -4.59 0.88
N ARG A 43 6.54 -5.71 0.34
CA ARG A 43 6.37 -7.04 0.94
C ARG A 43 7.03 -7.12 2.31
N LYS A 44 8.25 -6.59 2.46
CA LYS A 44 8.97 -6.58 3.74
C LYS A 44 8.25 -5.73 4.79
N ILE A 45 7.73 -4.56 4.40
CA ILE A 45 6.97 -3.69 5.30
C ILE A 45 5.65 -4.36 5.75
N ILE A 46 4.94 -5.05 4.84
CA ILE A 46 3.70 -5.77 5.18
C ILE A 46 3.99 -6.95 6.14
N LEU A 47 5.11 -7.66 5.96
CA LEU A 47 5.49 -8.79 6.80
C LEU A 47 6.08 -8.37 8.16
N GLU A 48 6.67 -7.18 8.26
CA GLU A 48 7.21 -6.63 9.52
C GLU A 48 6.14 -5.90 10.37
N ASP A 49 4.96 -5.58 9.83
CA ASP A 49 3.88 -4.93 10.58
C ASP A 49 2.95 -5.99 11.23
N PRO A 50 2.95 -6.16 12.57
CA PRO A 50 2.14 -7.16 13.27
C PRO A 50 0.63 -6.84 13.30
N ARG A 51 0.18 -5.81 12.58
CA ARG A 51 -1.24 -5.41 12.53
C ARG A 51 -1.98 -6.25 11.49
N ASP A 52 -2.88 -7.11 11.98
CA ASP A 52 -3.72 -8.05 11.19
C ASP A 52 -4.56 -7.39 10.07
N SER A 53 -4.73 -6.07 10.07
CA SER A 53 -5.34 -5.35 8.95
C SER A 53 -4.84 -3.91 8.88
N LEU A 54 -4.20 -3.55 7.78
CA LEU A 54 -3.86 -2.15 7.48
C LEU A 54 -5.10 -1.47 6.90
N THR A 55 -5.63 -0.44 7.58
CA THR A 55 -6.74 0.34 7.01
C THR A 55 -6.24 1.20 5.85
N VAL A 56 -7.14 1.61 4.95
CA VAL A 56 -6.81 2.56 3.87
C VAL A 56 -6.25 3.87 4.44
N LEU A 57 -6.75 4.30 5.59
CA LEU A 57 -6.26 5.48 6.30
C LEU A 57 -4.80 5.29 6.76
N ASP A 58 -4.47 4.14 7.35
CA ASP A 58 -3.11 3.82 7.78
C ASP A 58 -2.15 3.72 6.60
N LEU A 59 -2.60 3.09 5.51
CA LEU A 59 -1.82 3.01 4.26
C LEU A 59 -1.50 4.40 3.71
N ASN A 60 -2.50 5.27 3.60
CA ASN A 60 -2.32 6.64 3.12
C ASN A 60 -1.40 7.43 4.06
N ARG A 61 -1.50 7.22 5.37
CA ARG A 61 -0.61 7.85 6.35
C ARG A 61 0.84 7.42 6.17
N LEU A 62 1.08 6.12 5.95
CA LEU A 62 2.41 5.59 5.69
C LEU A 62 2.96 6.10 4.35
N LEU A 63 2.17 6.07 3.28
CA LEU A 63 2.55 6.61 1.98
C LEU A 63 2.93 8.09 2.09
N ASN A 64 2.09 8.91 2.73
CA ASN A 64 2.37 10.33 2.94
C ASN A 64 3.66 10.55 3.74
N SER A 65 3.95 9.71 4.74
CA SER A 65 5.20 9.83 5.51
C SER A 65 6.47 9.55 4.68
N LYS A 66 6.33 8.79 3.58
CA LYS A 66 7.42 8.46 2.65
C LYS A 66 7.51 9.42 1.48
N ILE A 67 6.40 10.03 1.08
CA ILE A 67 6.31 10.99 -0.02
C ILE A 67 6.66 12.41 0.46
N ILE A 68 6.23 12.81 1.66
CA ILE A 68 6.40 14.17 2.20
C ILE A 68 7.66 14.29 3.06
N ASP A 69 8.40 15.37 2.83
CA ASP A 69 9.47 15.88 3.68
C ASP A 69 8.92 16.86 4.72
N LYS A 70 8.74 16.37 5.94
CA LYS A 70 8.26 17.19 7.06
C LYS A 70 9.18 18.36 7.37
N HIS A 71 10.48 18.25 7.11
CA HIS A 71 11.41 19.33 7.41
C HIS A 71 11.17 20.51 6.45
N ARG A 72 11.08 20.23 5.15
CA ARG A 72 10.74 21.24 4.13
C ARG A 72 9.36 21.86 4.36
N MET A 73 8.38 21.05 4.72
CA MET A 73 7.03 21.53 5.06
C MET A 73 7.07 22.53 6.23
N ASN A 74 7.84 22.25 7.28
CA ASN A 74 7.99 23.16 8.42
C ASN A 74 8.78 24.43 8.08
N GLN A 75 9.58 24.41 7.01
CA GLN A 75 10.29 25.57 6.47
C GLN A 75 9.43 26.42 5.53
N GLY A 76 8.18 26.03 5.29
CA GLY A 76 7.27 26.74 4.39
C GLY A 76 7.47 26.40 2.91
N ASP A 77 8.13 25.28 2.56
CA ASP A 77 8.16 24.78 1.18
C ASP A 77 6.73 24.38 0.79
N PRO A 78 6.14 25.02 -0.25
CA PRO A 78 4.75 24.77 -0.62
C PRO A 78 4.59 23.43 -1.36
N LEU A 79 5.67 22.82 -1.83
CA LEU A 79 5.69 21.49 -2.46
C LEU A 79 6.73 20.59 -1.77
N PRO A 80 6.47 20.15 -0.52
CA PRO A 80 7.45 19.45 0.32
C PRO A 80 7.59 17.96 -0.04
N TYR A 81 7.65 17.60 -1.31
CA TYR A 81 7.81 16.22 -1.76
C TYR A 81 9.30 15.80 -1.75
N LYS A 82 9.61 14.67 -1.12
CA LYS A 82 10.92 13.98 -1.22
C LYS A 82 10.90 12.78 -2.16
N ALA A 83 9.72 12.27 -2.51
CA ALA A 83 9.53 11.21 -3.47
C ALA A 83 8.26 11.45 -4.29
N CYS A 84 8.23 10.91 -5.51
CA CYS A 84 7.09 11.01 -6.40
C CYS A 84 5.90 10.21 -5.86
N PRO A 85 4.70 10.80 -5.73
CA PRO A 85 3.52 10.07 -5.28
C PRO A 85 3.02 9.03 -6.27
N LYS A 86 3.39 9.12 -7.56
CA LYS A 86 2.95 8.21 -8.62
C LYS A 86 3.82 6.96 -8.75
N CYS A 87 5.15 7.11 -8.71
CA CYS A 87 6.09 6.00 -8.93
C CYS A 87 7.08 5.75 -7.79
N GLY A 88 7.14 6.61 -6.77
CA GLY A 88 8.08 6.49 -5.65
C GLY A 88 9.51 6.96 -5.94
N SER A 89 9.82 7.42 -7.17
CA SER A 89 11.15 7.95 -7.51
C SER A 89 11.53 9.17 -6.68
N THR A 90 12.81 9.27 -6.31
CA THR A 90 13.41 10.43 -5.65
C THR A 90 13.99 11.44 -6.64
N ASP A 91 13.99 11.15 -7.95
CA ASP A 91 14.47 12.07 -8.99
C ASP A 91 13.38 13.09 -9.34
N LEU A 92 13.33 14.15 -8.53
CA LEU A 92 12.39 15.25 -8.66
C LEU A 92 13.09 16.50 -9.17
N ALA A 93 12.58 17.10 -10.24
CA ALA A 93 12.96 18.42 -10.72
C ALA A 93 12.05 19.47 -10.11
N ARG A 94 12.63 20.53 -9.55
CA ARG A 94 11.91 21.65 -8.94
C ARG A 94 12.18 22.92 -9.75
N GLY A 95 11.15 23.71 -9.96
CA GLY A 95 11.23 24.98 -10.68
C GLY A 95 10.40 26.05 -9.99
N GLU A 96 10.83 27.29 -10.17
CA GLU A 96 10.11 28.48 -9.74
C GLU A 96 9.93 29.37 -10.97
N ILE A 97 8.69 29.78 -11.22
CA ILE A 97 8.33 30.67 -12.32
C ILE A 97 7.86 31.98 -11.72
N ASN A 98 8.71 33.00 -11.79
CA ASN A 98 8.40 34.33 -11.30
C ASN A 98 7.76 35.15 -12.42
N ARG A 99 6.48 35.47 -12.25
CA ARG A 99 5.76 36.49 -13.03
C ARG A 99 5.61 37.73 -12.15
N ALA A 100 5.52 38.90 -12.77
CA ALA A 100 5.67 40.22 -12.12
C ALA A 100 5.05 40.40 -10.72
N TYR A 101 3.94 39.72 -10.41
CA TYR A 101 3.28 39.77 -9.10
C TYR A 101 3.00 38.39 -8.49
N ASP A 102 3.39 37.30 -9.17
CA ASP A 102 3.02 35.93 -8.81
C ASP A 102 4.22 34.98 -8.94
N ASN A 103 4.49 34.23 -7.88
CA ASN A 103 5.50 33.17 -7.89
C ASN A 103 4.78 31.82 -8.01
N TYR A 104 5.14 31.04 -9.02
CA TYR A 104 4.61 29.67 -9.17
C TYR A 104 5.71 28.68 -8.85
N PHE A 105 5.43 27.77 -7.93
CA PHE A 105 6.30 26.64 -7.63
C PHE A 105 5.83 25.43 -8.42
N VAL A 106 6.76 24.77 -9.08
CA VAL A 106 6.49 23.60 -9.92
C VAL A 106 7.42 22.47 -9.50
N ILE A 107 6.89 21.25 -9.43
CA ILE A 107 7.68 20.04 -9.22
C ILE A 107 7.29 19.00 -10.25
N SER A 108 8.27 18.29 -10.80
CA SER A 108 8.05 17.19 -11.73
C SER A 108 8.94 15.99 -11.41
N CYS A 109 8.47 14.80 -11.74
CA CYS A 109 9.23 13.56 -11.63
C CYS A 109 9.81 13.18 -12.98
N LYS A 110 11.11 12.91 -13.03
CA LYS A 110 11.80 12.56 -14.29
C LYS A 110 11.50 11.16 -14.80
N ASP A 111 10.93 10.30 -13.96
CA ASP A 111 10.74 8.87 -14.28
C ASP A 111 9.32 8.51 -14.74
N CYS A 112 8.30 9.34 -14.46
CA CYS A 112 6.89 8.96 -14.72
C CYS A 112 5.97 10.11 -15.17
N ASP A 113 6.55 11.22 -15.63
CA ASP A 113 5.89 12.43 -16.12
C ASP A 113 4.87 13.04 -15.15
N TRP A 114 4.96 12.69 -13.86
CA TRP A 114 4.13 13.31 -12.84
C TRP A 114 4.59 14.75 -12.61
N GLN A 115 3.65 15.68 -12.48
CA GLN A 115 3.90 17.10 -12.21
C GLN A 115 2.84 17.64 -11.26
N ASP A 116 3.25 18.58 -10.40
CA ASP A 116 2.39 19.33 -9.49
C ASP A 116 2.86 20.79 -9.42
N TRP A 117 1.97 21.71 -9.06
CA TRP A 117 2.27 23.14 -8.99
C TRP A 117 1.39 23.88 -7.98
N THR A 118 1.88 25.01 -7.47
CA THR A 118 1.15 25.89 -6.53
C THR A 118 1.62 27.35 -6.68
N GLN A 119 0.83 28.29 -6.17
CA GLN A 119 1.08 29.74 -6.15
C GLN A 119 1.23 30.23 -4.71
#